data_AF-A0A6I2FAA6-F1
#
_entry.id   AF-A0A6I2FAA6-F1
#
_cell.length_a   1.000
_cell.length_b   1.000
_cell.length_c   1.000
_cell.angle_alpha   90.00
_cell.angle_beta   90.00
_cell.angle_gamma   90.00
#
_symmetry.space_group_name_H-M   'P 1'
#
loop_
_entity.id
_entity.type
_entity.pdbx_description
1 polymer ?
#
loop_
_entity_poly.entity_id
_entity_poly.type
_entity_poly.pdbx_seq_one_letter_code
_entity_poly.pdbx_strand_id
1 'polypeptide(L)'
;MSVLAVDGSGVVPDVSALGPALFAMVAAAFVVWLALYLWTGFALSRLFARTGGEPWKAWVPVLNEAEVFARGGKPAYSLVYCLIPVVAIYGLVVRIAAVHRINERFGRGAGSTALGIVLPPVWMSVLAWGPEPAPEPVGGRVPEALDEAIDPATAFAPRDASGYAIPVATPIEVQPLEPQGVVPAVPGSVLPAPGMGSEPVAAAPVAVPAAAPVRPAAVARPVAASPAPAPPAARANWRVELADGTAFDLAAPRIVLGRNPEPATPDEQRIALPDHTRTLSKTHARLAYTDGAWRLVDLASTNGSRVVDASGSVLELQPGEPAVVGERFRLGEVELRLAYELVP
;
A
#
# COMPACT_ATOMS: atom_id res chain seq x y z
N MET A 1 -80.42 -41.27 -20.27
CA MET A 1 -79.11 -41.25 -20.94
C MET A 1 -78.89 -39.81 -21.40
N SER A 2 -78.43 -38.95 -20.48
CA SER A 2 -78.20 -37.53 -20.75
C SER A 2 -76.70 -37.31 -20.80
N VAL A 3 -76.19 -37.12 -22.01
CA VAL A 3 -74.80 -36.71 -22.24
C VAL A 3 -74.79 -35.18 -22.11
N LEU A 4 -74.24 -34.68 -21.00
CA LEU A 4 -73.90 -33.27 -20.86
C LEU A 4 -72.76 -32.96 -21.83
N ALA A 5 -73.05 -32.14 -22.84
CA ALA A 5 -72.05 -31.54 -23.69
C ALA A 5 -71.12 -30.68 -22.83
N VAL A 6 -69.85 -31.07 -22.75
CA VAL A 6 -68.78 -30.23 -22.20
C VAL A 6 -68.62 -29.06 -23.18
N ASP A 7 -69.00 -27.88 -22.73
CA ASP A 7 -68.92 -26.64 -23.51
C ASP A 7 -67.45 -26.34 -23.82
N GLY A 8 -67.11 -26.34 -25.11
CA GLY A 8 -65.75 -26.15 -25.62
C GLY A 8 -65.30 -24.69 -25.61
N SER A 9 -65.75 -23.88 -24.65
CA SER A 9 -65.44 -22.45 -24.54
C SER A 9 -64.06 -22.20 -23.92
N GLY A 10 -63.05 -22.95 -24.37
CA GLY A 10 -61.66 -22.62 -24.05
C GLY A 10 -61.31 -21.33 -24.77
N VAL A 11 -61.37 -20.20 -24.06
CA VAL A 11 -60.85 -18.92 -24.56
C VAL A 11 -59.36 -19.10 -24.79
N VAL A 12 -58.98 -19.33 -26.05
CA VAL A 12 -57.57 -19.35 -26.44
C VAL A 12 -57.07 -17.90 -26.36
N PRO A 13 -56.07 -17.58 -25.52
CA PRO A 13 -55.55 -16.21 -25.45
C PRO A 13 -55.00 -15.80 -26.82
N ASP A 14 -55.31 -14.59 -27.25
CA ASP A 14 -54.82 -14.03 -28.51
C ASP A 14 -53.30 -13.82 -28.43
N VAL A 15 -52.56 -14.81 -28.92
CA VAL A 15 -51.09 -14.80 -28.94
C VAL A 15 -50.51 -13.87 -30.01
N SER A 16 -51.32 -13.35 -30.94
CA SER A 16 -50.84 -12.50 -32.04
C SER A 16 -50.36 -11.13 -31.55
N ALA A 17 -50.94 -10.64 -30.44
CA ALA A 17 -50.55 -9.40 -29.79
C ALA A 17 -49.27 -9.53 -28.93
N LEU A 18 -48.82 -10.76 -28.60
CA LEU A 18 -47.66 -10.99 -27.72
C LEU A 18 -46.35 -10.50 -28.35
N GLY A 19 -46.18 -10.65 -29.67
CA GLY A 19 -44.97 -10.23 -30.38
C GLY A 19 -44.77 -8.70 -30.33
N PRO A 20 -45.74 -7.90 -30.81
CA PRO A 20 -45.67 -6.44 -30.75
C PRO A 20 -45.57 -5.90 -29.31
N ALA A 21 -46.28 -6.50 -28.35
CA ALA A 21 -46.22 -6.07 -26.95
C ALA A 21 -44.84 -6.32 -26.32
N LEU A 22 -44.25 -7.51 -26.56
CA LEU A 22 -42.88 -7.82 -26.11
C LEU A 22 -41.86 -6.88 -26.75
N PHE A 23 -41.97 -6.63 -28.06
CA PHE A 23 -41.10 -5.69 -28.76
C PHE A 23 -41.18 -4.28 -28.16
N ALA A 24 -42.40 -3.76 -27.94
CA ALA A 24 -42.60 -2.45 -27.33
C ALA A 24 -42.00 -2.37 -25.91
N MET A 25 -42.16 -3.43 -25.10
CA MET A 25 -41.58 -3.51 -23.77
C MET A 25 -40.05 -3.51 -23.80
N VAL A 26 -39.44 -4.31 -24.69
CA VAL A 26 -37.97 -4.34 -24.86
C VAL A 26 -37.44 -3.00 -25.36
N ALA A 27 -38.12 -2.38 -26.33
CA ALA A 27 -37.76 -1.05 -26.83
C ALA A 27 -37.83 0.01 -25.72
N ALA A 28 -38.89 0.00 -24.90
CA ALA A 28 -39.02 0.90 -23.76
C ALA A 28 -37.90 0.67 -22.73
N ALA A 29 -37.60 -0.59 -22.39
CA ALA A 29 -36.50 -0.93 -21.49
C ALA A 29 -35.14 -0.48 -22.04
N PHE A 30 -34.90 -0.61 -23.34
CA PHE A 30 -33.68 -0.14 -24.00
C PHE A 30 -33.56 1.38 -23.95
N VAL A 31 -34.64 2.13 -24.18
CA VAL A 31 -34.64 3.59 -24.07
C VAL A 31 -34.32 4.03 -22.64
N VAL A 32 -34.92 3.39 -21.63
CA VAL A 32 -34.63 3.67 -20.22
C VAL A 32 -33.17 3.35 -19.88
N TRP A 33 -32.67 2.18 -20.31
CA TRP A 33 -31.27 1.79 -20.12
C TRP A 33 -30.31 2.79 -20.78
N LEU A 34 -30.58 3.21 -22.02
CA LEU A 34 -29.77 4.18 -22.74
C LEU A 34 -29.78 5.54 -22.04
N ALA A 35 -30.94 6.00 -21.58
CA ALA A 35 -31.05 7.26 -20.82
C ALA A 35 -30.23 7.21 -19.52
N LEU A 36 -30.32 6.11 -18.77
CA LEU A 36 -29.50 5.90 -17.56
C LEU A 36 -28.01 5.82 -17.88
N TYR A 37 -27.62 5.13 -18.95
CA TYR A 37 -26.23 5.03 -19.39
C TYR A 37 -25.66 6.41 -19.77
N LEU A 38 -26.39 7.19 -20.57
CA LEU A 38 -25.96 8.54 -20.94
C LEU A 38 -25.89 9.45 -19.70
N TRP A 39 -26.91 9.41 -18.84
CA TRP A 39 -26.93 10.22 -17.61
C TRP A 39 -25.75 9.90 -16.70
N THR A 40 -25.49 8.62 -16.44
CA THR A 40 -24.36 8.18 -15.61
C THR A 40 -23.01 8.54 -16.24
N GLY A 41 -22.84 8.34 -17.55
CA GLY A 41 -21.65 8.73 -18.29
C GLY A 41 -21.32 10.21 -18.14
N PHE A 42 -22.30 11.10 -18.38
CA PHE A 42 -22.11 12.55 -18.22
C PHE A 42 -21.80 12.97 -16.78
N ALA A 43 -22.56 12.45 -15.81
CA ALA A 43 -22.35 12.78 -14.40
C ALA A 43 -20.95 12.34 -13.95
N LEU A 44 -20.55 11.12 -14.29
CA LEU A 44 -19.28 10.55 -13.87
C LEU A 44 -18.09 11.18 -14.61
N SER A 45 -18.21 11.53 -15.90
CA SER A 45 -17.19 12.30 -16.63
C SER A 45 -16.88 13.60 -15.91
N ARG A 46 -17.91 14.30 -15.44
CA ARG A 46 -17.76 15.56 -14.70
C ARG A 46 -17.18 15.32 -13.30
N LEU A 47 -17.60 14.28 -12.59
CA LEU A 47 -17.03 13.91 -11.30
C LEU A 47 -15.53 13.58 -11.40
N PHE A 48 -15.12 12.83 -12.43
CA PHE A 48 -13.71 12.52 -12.68
C PHE A 48 -12.91 13.78 -13.01
N ALA A 49 -13.42 14.67 -13.86
CA ALA A 49 -12.78 15.94 -14.14
C ALA A 49 -12.50 16.76 -12.86
N ARG A 50 -13.41 16.73 -11.89
CA ARG A 50 -13.28 17.46 -10.61
C ARG A 50 -12.34 16.79 -9.59
N THR A 51 -12.11 15.50 -9.74
CA THR A 51 -11.29 14.69 -8.81
C THR A 51 -9.91 14.33 -9.41
N GLY A 52 -9.54 14.97 -10.53
CA GLY A 52 -8.27 14.74 -11.22
C GLY A 52 -8.19 13.40 -11.99
N GLY A 53 -9.34 12.79 -12.29
CA GLY A 53 -9.46 11.60 -13.12
C GLY A 53 -9.75 11.92 -14.60
N GLU A 54 -9.60 10.93 -15.46
CA GLU A 54 -9.81 11.09 -16.90
C GLU A 54 -11.30 10.96 -17.26
N PRO A 55 -11.96 12.00 -17.82
CA PRO A 55 -13.41 11.99 -18.03
C PRO A 55 -13.93 10.92 -18.98
N TRP A 56 -13.12 10.49 -19.96
CA TRP A 56 -13.50 9.51 -20.96
C TRP A 56 -13.72 8.11 -20.36
N LYS A 57 -13.04 7.79 -19.25
CA LYS A 57 -13.18 6.50 -18.56
C LYS A 57 -14.59 6.25 -18.03
N ALA A 58 -15.36 7.31 -17.78
CA ALA A 58 -16.76 7.22 -17.34
C ALA A 58 -17.67 6.44 -18.29
N TRP A 59 -17.34 6.45 -19.59
CA TRP A 59 -18.14 5.81 -20.65
C TRP A 59 -17.84 4.33 -20.82
N VAL A 60 -16.76 3.81 -20.24
CA VAL A 60 -16.40 2.40 -20.35
C VAL A 60 -16.73 1.71 -19.02
N PRO A 61 -17.71 0.78 -18.96
CA PRO A 61 -18.20 0.22 -17.70
C PRO A 61 -17.14 -0.41 -16.79
N VAL A 62 -16.06 -0.97 -17.36
CA VAL A 62 -14.97 -1.54 -16.54
C VAL A 62 -14.05 -0.46 -16.01
N LEU A 63 -13.72 0.52 -16.84
CA LEU A 63 -12.81 1.61 -16.46
C LEU A 63 -13.49 2.60 -15.52
N ASN A 64 -14.80 2.81 -15.65
CA ASN A 64 -15.54 3.72 -14.81
C ASN A 64 -15.51 3.26 -13.33
N GLU A 65 -15.67 1.96 -13.08
CA GLU A 65 -15.62 1.38 -11.74
C GLU A 65 -14.19 1.38 -11.20
N ALA A 66 -13.23 0.97 -12.02
CA ALA A 66 -11.82 0.99 -11.67
C ALA A 66 -11.35 2.41 -11.27
N GLU A 67 -11.82 3.43 -11.98
CA GLU A 67 -11.53 4.83 -11.70
C GLU A 67 -12.21 5.30 -10.41
N VAL A 68 -13.44 4.86 -10.11
CA VAL A 68 -14.09 5.13 -8.80
C VAL A 68 -13.26 4.56 -7.65
N PHE A 69 -12.76 3.32 -7.75
CA PHE A 69 -11.84 2.76 -6.74
C PHE A 69 -10.56 3.59 -6.63
N ALA A 70 -9.96 3.95 -7.76
CA ALA A 70 -8.74 4.74 -7.82
C ALA A 70 -8.90 6.08 -7.08
N ARG A 71 -10.00 6.80 -7.31
CA ARG A 71 -10.32 8.06 -6.64
C ARG A 71 -10.72 7.88 -5.18
N GLY A 72 -11.23 6.71 -4.79
CA GLY A 72 -11.41 6.34 -3.40
C GLY A 72 -10.12 5.95 -2.67
N GLY A 73 -8.95 6.10 -3.31
CA GLY A 73 -7.66 5.69 -2.76
C GLY A 73 -7.50 4.18 -2.66
N LYS A 74 -8.31 3.40 -3.38
CA LYS A 74 -8.16 1.94 -3.47
C LYS A 74 -7.53 1.57 -4.83
N PRO A 75 -6.83 0.44 -4.95
CA PRO A 75 -6.27 0.03 -6.22
C PRO A 75 -7.36 -0.18 -7.28
N ALA A 76 -7.13 0.28 -8.51
CA ALA A 76 -8.10 0.20 -9.60
C ALA A 76 -8.54 -1.24 -9.94
N TYR A 77 -7.64 -2.21 -9.75
CA TYR A 77 -7.93 -3.64 -9.94
C TYR A 77 -8.87 -4.24 -8.87
N SER A 78 -9.24 -3.49 -7.82
CA SER A 78 -10.17 -3.97 -6.78
C SER A 78 -11.55 -4.35 -7.34
N LEU A 79 -11.91 -3.88 -8.53
CA LEU A 79 -13.08 -4.32 -9.28
C LEU A 79 -13.15 -5.84 -9.47
N VAL A 80 -12.00 -6.53 -9.56
CA VAL A 80 -11.94 -7.99 -9.73
C VAL A 80 -12.67 -8.72 -8.60
N TYR A 81 -12.63 -8.18 -7.37
CA TYR A 81 -13.36 -8.75 -6.23
C TYR A 81 -14.86 -8.76 -6.45
N CYS A 82 -15.42 -7.75 -7.14
CA CYS A 82 -16.84 -7.64 -7.43
C CYS A 82 -17.33 -8.66 -8.49
N LEU A 83 -16.41 -9.24 -9.27
CA LEU A 83 -16.74 -10.21 -10.32
C LEU A 83 -16.83 -11.65 -9.80
N ILE A 84 -16.27 -11.91 -8.61
CA ILE A 84 -16.24 -13.24 -8.00
C ILE A 84 -17.33 -13.31 -6.92
N PRO A 85 -18.41 -14.10 -7.09
CA PRO A 85 -19.59 -14.03 -6.21
C PRO A 85 -19.31 -14.16 -4.70
N VAL A 86 -18.38 -15.04 -4.30
CA VAL A 86 -18.02 -15.25 -2.89
C VAL A 86 -17.20 -14.07 -2.35
N VAL A 87 -16.34 -13.49 -3.18
CA VAL A 87 -15.44 -12.37 -2.80
C VAL A 87 -16.14 -11.02 -3.01
N ALA A 88 -17.27 -10.98 -3.70
CA ALA A 88 -18.01 -9.77 -4.02
C ALA A 88 -18.47 -9.00 -2.77
N ILE A 89 -18.71 -9.69 -1.65
CA ILE A 89 -19.01 -9.04 -0.36
C ILE A 89 -17.82 -8.19 0.10
N TYR A 90 -16.60 -8.73 0.00
CA TYR A 90 -15.39 -7.96 0.29
C TYR A 90 -15.20 -6.83 -0.73
N GLY A 91 -15.43 -7.09 -2.02
CA GLY A 91 -15.42 -6.06 -3.07
C GLY A 91 -16.39 -4.90 -2.78
N LEU A 92 -17.57 -5.21 -2.25
CA LEU A 92 -18.55 -4.22 -1.81
C LEU A 92 -18.05 -3.40 -0.62
N VAL A 93 -17.41 -4.01 0.37
CA VAL A 93 -16.80 -3.29 1.51
C VAL A 93 -15.72 -2.33 1.01
N VAL A 94 -14.84 -2.79 0.11
CA VAL A 94 -13.80 -1.93 -0.50
C VAL A 94 -14.44 -0.78 -1.29
N ARG A 95 -15.55 -1.04 -1.99
CA ARG A 95 -16.31 -0.01 -2.72
C ARG A 95 -16.91 1.02 -1.76
N ILE A 96 -17.50 0.58 -0.66
CA ILE A 96 -18.06 1.47 0.38
C ILE A 96 -16.96 2.38 0.92
N ALA A 97 -15.79 1.83 1.27
CA ALA A 97 -14.65 2.61 1.75
C ALA A 97 -14.16 3.62 0.70
N ALA A 98 -14.09 3.21 -0.58
CA ALA A 98 -13.70 4.09 -1.68
C ALA A 98 -14.68 5.25 -1.86
N VAL A 99 -15.97 4.97 -1.92
CA VAL A 99 -17.04 5.97 -2.05
C VAL A 99 -17.08 6.89 -0.83
N HIS A 100 -16.86 6.36 0.37
CA HIS A 100 -16.82 7.15 1.60
C HIS A 100 -15.69 8.20 1.56
N ARG A 101 -14.48 7.76 1.20
CA ARG A 101 -13.32 8.65 1.09
C ARG A 101 -13.51 9.73 0.02
N ILE A 102 -14.18 9.40 -1.10
CA ILE A 102 -14.57 10.42 -2.10
C ILE A 102 -15.54 11.41 -1.46
N ASN A 103 -16.57 10.95 -0.75
CA ASN A 103 -17.56 11.83 -0.12
C ASN A 103 -16.95 12.76 0.92
N GLU A 104 -15.99 12.30 1.72
CA GLU A 104 -15.31 13.14 2.72
C GLU A 104 -14.63 14.36 2.08
N ARG A 105 -14.08 14.23 0.86
CA ARG A 105 -13.52 15.36 0.12
C ARG A 105 -14.54 16.42 -0.26
N PHE A 106 -15.79 16.01 -0.47
CA PHE A 106 -16.90 16.92 -0.72
C PHE A 106 -17.59 17.39 0.58
N GLY A 107 -16.99 17.12 1.75
CA GLY A 107 -17.57 17.44 3.06
C GLY A 107 -18.84 16.64 3.36
N ARG A 108 -18.99 15.45 2.78
CA ARG A 108 -20.18 14.60 2.90
C ARG A 108 -19.91 13.37 3.75
N GLY A 109 -20.90 13.01 4.58
CA GLY A 109 -20.81 11.88 5.50
C GLY A 109 -21.38 10.55 4.96
N ALA A 110 -21.64 9.64 5.89
CA ALA A 110 -22.11 8.28 5.60
C ALA A 110 -23.42 8.24 4.77
N GLY A 111 -24.34 9.19 4.94
CA GLY A 111 -25.59 9.24 4.17
C GLY A 111 -25.38 9.37 2.66
N SER A 112 -24.37 10.14 2.23
CA SER A 112 -23.99 10.23 0.81
C SER A 112 -23.28 8.97 0.33
N THR A 113 -22.64 8.24 1.24
CA THR A 113 -22.01 6.94 0.93
C THR A 113 -23.08 5.89 0.67
N ALA A 114 -24.09 5.81 1.53
CA ALA A 114 -25.25 4.96 1.29
C ALA A 114 -25.94 5.30 -0.04
N LEU A 115 -26.10 6.59 -0.35
CA LEU A 115 -26.63 7.02 -1.65
C LEU A 115 -25.75 6.53 -2.82
N GLY A 116 -24.43 6.57 -2.69
CA GLY A 116 -23.49 6.08 -3.72
C GLY A 116 -23.54 4.58 -3.97
N ILE A 117 -24.03 3.79 -3.02
CA ILE A 117 -24.22 2.34 -3.17
C ILE A 117 -25.62 2.01 -3.68
N VAL A 118 -26.65 2.63 -3.12
CA VAL A 118 -28.06 2.31 -3.43
C VAL A 118 -28.55 2.99 -4.70
N LEU A 119 -28.15 4.24 -4.92
CA LEU A 119 -28.55 5.07 -6.06
C LEU A 119 -27.33 5.77 -6.70
N PRO A 120 -26.41 5.01 -7.34
CA PRO A 120 -25.20 5.57 -7.92
C PRO A 120 -25.45 6.74 -8.89
N PRO A 121 -26.44 6.69 -9.83
CA PRO A 121 -26.69 7.81 -10.76
C PRO A 121 -26.99 9.15 -10.06
N VAL A 122 -27.75 9.08 -8.97
CA VAL A 122 -28.11 10.24 -8.16
C VAL A 122 -26.90 10.75 -7.40
N TRP A 123 -26.16 9.85 -6.74
CA TRP A 123 -24.92 10.20 -6.04
C TRP A 123 -23.90 10.87 -6.95
N MET A 124 -23.63 10.30 -8.13
CA MET A 124 -22.70 10.86 -9.10
C MET A 124 -23.13 12.26 -9.54
N SER A 125 -24.44 12.49 -9.74
CA SER A 125 -24.97 13.81 -10.10
C SER A 125 -24.80 14.83 -8.98
N VAL A 126 -25.09 14.44 -7.74
CA VAL A 126 -24.92 15.30 -6.56
C VAL A 126 -23.47 15.74 -6.38
N LEU A 127 -22.50 14.86 -6.66
CA LEU A 127 -21.09 15.22 -6.60
C LEU A 127 -20.60 15.96 -7.85
N ALA A 128 -21.12 15.65 -9.03
CA ALA A 128 -20.70 16.26 -10.29
C ALA A 128 -21.10 17.74 -10.40
N TRP A 129 -22.26 18.12 -9.85
CA TRP A 129 -22.76 19.50 -9.84
C TRP A 129 -22.79 20.14 -8.44
N GLY A 130 -22.34 19.42 -7.41
CA GLY A 130 -22.28 19.93 -6.03
C GLY A 130 -21.13 20.93 -5.79
N PRO A 131 -20.93 21.35 -4.53
CA PRO A 131 -19.80 22.21 -4.14
C PRO A 131 -18.43 21.63 -4.51
N GLU A 132 -17.43 22.48 -4.67
CA GLU A 132 -16.06 22.07 -5.04
C GLU A 132 -15.46 21.17 -3.95
N PRO A 133 -14.76 20.09 -4.32
CA PRO A 133 -14.07 19.26 -3.34
C PRO A 133 -12.99 20.09 -2.62
N ALA A 134 -12.72 19.76 -1.37
CA ALA A 134 -11.66 20.38 -0.60
C ALA A 134 -10.34 20.25 -1.38
N PRO A 135 -9.56 21.36 -1.51
CA PRO A 135 -8.30 21.32 -2.22
C PRO A 135 -7.35 20.33 -1.56
N GLU A 136 -6.58 19.62 -2.37
CA GLU A 136 -5.52 18.74 -1.85
C GLU A 136 -4.56 19.56 -0.97
N PRO A 137 -4.15 19.05 0.21
CA PRO A 137 -3.15 19.72 1.01
C PRO A 137 -1.84 19.79 0.22
N VAL A 138 -1.57 20.96 -0.35
CA VAL A 138 -0.30 21.31 -0.98
C VAL A 138 0.72 21.49 0.14
N GLY A 139 1.53 20.47 0.37
CA GLY A 139 2.61 20.51 1.36
C GLY A 139 2.19 20.00 2.73
N GLY A 140 3.08 19.19 3.32
CA GLY A 140 2.80 18.30 4.43
C GLY A 140 2.25 18.98 5.69
N ARG A 141 1.22 18.34 6.23
CA ARG A 141 1.03 18.10 7.66
C ARG A 141 0.00 16.97 7.79
N VAL A 142 0.48 15.80 8.19
CA VAL A 142 -0.35 14.64 8.53
C VAL A 142 -0.90 14.87 9.94
N PRO A 143 -2.22 14.91 10.17
CA PRO A 143 -2.77 14.81 11.51
C PRO A 143 -2.55 13.40 12.04
N GLU A 144 -2.05 13.33 13.26
CA GLU A 144 -1.77 12.11 14.02
C GLU A 144 -3.09 11.44 14.46
N ALA A 145 -3.59 10.50 13.66
CA ALA A 145 -4.58 9.51 14.08
C ALA A 145 -4.60 8.32 13.10
N LEU A 146 -3.89 7.25 13.48
CA LEU A 146 -4.04 5.84 13.05
C LEU A 146 -4.60 5.62 11.63
N ASP A 147 -3.75 5.79 10.61
CA ASP A 147 -4.09 5.52 9.21
C ASP A 147 -3.45 4.20 8.72
N GLU A 148 -4.33 3.28 8.35
CA GLU A 148 -4.08 2.10 7.55
C GLU A 148 -3.45 2.51 6.22
N ALA A 149 -2.24 2.00 5.95
CA ALA A 149 -1.30 2.51 4.95
C ALA A 149 -1.83 2.52 3.50
N ILE A 150 -2.43 3.64 3.09
CA ILE A 150 -2.39 4.15 1.72
C ILE A 150 -2.18 5.67 1.80
N ASP A 151 -0.96 6.09 1.48
CA ASP A 151 -0.52 7.49 1.46
C ASP A 151 -1.54 8.39 0.71
N PRO A 152 -2.12 9.41 1.39
CA PRO A 152 -3.12 10.28 0.81
C PRO A 152 -2.60 11.08 -0.40
N ALA A 153 -1.27 11.30 -0.50
CA ALA A 153 -0.66 11.98 -1.63
C ALA A 153 -0.61 11.10 -2.90
N THR A 154 -0.57 9.76 -2.75
CA THR A 154 -0.58 8.85 -3.90
C THR A 154 -1.98 8.53 -4.41
N ALA A 155 -3.03 8.83 -3.62
CA ALA A 155 -4.41 8.51 -3.96
C ALA A 155 -4.96 9.33 -5.15
N PHE A 156 -4.39 10.51 -5.43
CA PHE A 156 -4.90 11.47 -6.41
C PHE A 156 -3.85 12.03 -7.38
N ALA A 157 -2.61 11.55 -7.29
CA ALA A 157 -1.63 11.78 -8.35
C ALA A 157 -2.24 11.41 -9.72
N PRO A 158 -1.93 12.16 -10.81
CA PRO A 158 -2.36 11.81 -12.16
C PRO A 158 -2.02 10.35 -12.40
N ARG A 159 -3.02 9.53 -12.71
CA ARG A 159 -2.83 8.09 -12.92
C ARG A 159 -3.06 7.77 -14.38
N ASP A 160 -2.17 6.99 -14.96
CA ASP A 160 -2.31 6.54 -16.33
C ASP A 160 -3.49 5.56 -16.48
N ALA A 161 -3.72 5.09 -17.71
CA ALA A 161 -4.77 4.11 -18.00
C ALA A 161 -4.65 2.80 -17.20
N SER A 162 -3.49 2.51 -16.60
CA SER A 162 -3.22 1.32 -15.81
C SER A 162 -3.44 1.50 -14.30
N GLY A 163 -3.79 2.72 -13.86
CA GLY A 163 -4.06 3.01 -12.45
C GLY A 163 -2.81 3.18 -11.60
N TYR A 164 -1.64 3.36 -12.22
CA TYR A 164 -0.40 3.74 -11.55
C TYR A 164 -0.27 5.27 -11.50
N ALA A 165 0.17 5.80 -10.37
CA ALA A 165 0.53 7.21 -10.25
C ALA A 165 1.68 7.52 -11.21
N ILE A 166 1.45 8.47 -12.11
CA ILE A 166 2.49 9.04 -12.97
C ILE A 166 3.40 9.86 -12.04
N PRO A 167 4.69 9.52 -11.92
CA PRO A 167 5.61 10.37 -11.19
C PRO A 167 5.64 11.73 -11.89
N VAL A 168 5.30 12.79 -11.16
CA VAL A 168 5.52 14.16 -11.63
C VAL A 168 7.01 14.29 -11.84
N ALA A 169 7.43 14.40 -13.11
CA ALA A 169 8.80 14.77 -13.41
C ALA A 169 9.02 16.16 -12.81
N THR A 170 9.80 16.24 -11.73
CA THR A 170 10.38 17.50 -11.30
C THR A 170 11.06 18.13 -12.51
N PRO A 171 10.70 19.35 -12.93
CA PRO A 171 11.41 20.01 -14.01
C PRO A 171 12.90 20.01 -13.66
N ILE A 172 13.71 19.33 -14.46
CA ILE A 172 15.15 19.50 -14.40
C ILE A 172 15.37 20.93 -14.84
N GLU A 173 15.70 21.81 -13.91
CA GLU A 173 16.20 23.14 -14.22
C GLU A 173 17.56 22.95 -14.90
N VAL A 174 17.53 22.87 -16.23
CA VAL A 174 18.74 22.81 -17.05
C VAL A 174 19.38 24.19 -16.97
N GLN A 175 20.33 24.38 -16.05
CA GLN A 175 21.22 25.53 -16.11
C GLN A 175 21.95 25.50 -17.47
N PRO A 176 21.82 26.54 -18.31
CA PRO A 176 22.57 26.63 -19.54
C PRO A 176 24.07 26.62 -19.23
N LEU A 177 24.79 25.64 -19.78
CA LEU A 177 26.25 25.59 -19.75
C LEU A 177 26.80 26.76 -20.56
N GLU A 178 27.27 27.82 -19.88
CA GLU A 178 28.07 28.86 -20.52
C GLU A 178 29.39 28.24 -21.04
N PRO A 179 29.78 28.49 -22.30
CA PRO A 179 31.03 27.98 -22.84
C PRO A 179 32.21 28.67 -22.16
N GLN A 180 33.05 27.87 -21.50
CA GLN A 180 34.25 28.35 -20.81
C GLN A 180 35.24 28.95 -21.81
N GLY A 181 35.33 30.28 -21.81
CA GLY A 181 36.33 31.06 -22.54
C GLY A 181 37.65 31.15 -21.78
N VAL A 182 38.71 30.69 -22.45
CA VAL A 182 40.15 30.95 -22.29
C VAL A 182 40.57 31.90 -21.15
N VAL A 183 41.31 31.36 -20.19
CA VAL A 183 42.10 32.09 -19.17
C VAL A 183 43.30 32.82 -19.79
N PRO A 184 43.63 34.02 -19.27
CA PRO A 184 45.02 34.43 -19.09
C PRO A 184 45.37 34.62 -17.60
N ALA A 185 46.57 34.13 -17.23
CA ALA A 185 47.28 34.37 -15.97
C ALA A 185 47.56 35.88 -15.76
N VAL A 186 47.82 36.45 -14.57
CA VAL A 186 48.78 36.17 -13.48
C VAL A 186 48.40 37.10 -12.25
N PRO A 187 49.23 37.32 -11.20
CA PRO A 187 49.52 36.55 -9.98
C PRO A 187 49.01 37.17 -8.64
N GLY A 188 48.94 36.33 -7.60
CA GLY A 188 49.54 36.63 -6.29
C GLY A 188 48.73 37.40 -5.22
N SER A 189 48.35 36.71 -4.14
CA SER A 189 48.71 37.14 -2.77
C SER A 189 48.33 36.13 -1.69
N VAL A 190 49.38 35.68 -0.99
CA VAL A 190 49.59 35.56 0.47
C VAL A 190 48.61 34.75 1.35
N LEU A 191 49.27 33.87 2.11
CA LEU A 191 48.91 33.00 3.24
C LEU A 191 48.14 33.67 4.44
N PRO A 192 47.67 32.86 5.42
CA PRO A 192 46.55 33.13 6.34
C PRO A 192 46.98 33.68 7.70
N ALA A 193 46.03 33.97 8.62
CA ALA A 193 45.92 33.44 10.00
C ALA A 193 44.88 34.25 10.85
N PRO A 194 44.70 34.05 12.19
CA PRO A 194 43.39 33.88 12.82
C PRO A 194 42.98 35.07 13.72
N GLY A 195 41.69 35.20 14.01
CA GLY A 195 41.17 36.25 14.91
C GLY A 195 40.43 35.67 16.11
N MET A 196 41.07 35.69 17.27
CA MET A 196 40.43 35.57 18.58
C MET A 196 39.56 36.80 18.90
N GLY A 197 38.52 36.60 19.69
CA GLY A 197 37.77 37.63 20.42
C GLY A 197 36.58 36.96 21.11
N SER A 198 36.72 36.49 22.36
CA SER A 198 36.51 37.22 23.62
C SER A 198 35.19 36.81 24.30
N GLU A 199 35.35 35.94 25.32
CA GLU A 199 34.51 35.66 26.50
C GLU A 199 34.04 36.94 27.27
N PRO A 200 33.43 36.89 28.49
CA PRO A 200 32.38 36.04 29.09
C PRO A 200 31.38 36.87 29.97
N VAL A 201 30.23 36.33 30.42
CA VAL A 201 29.55 36.65 31.72
C VAL A 201 28.58 35.48 32.03
N ALA A 202 28.87 34.57 32.98
CA ALA A 202 28.44 34.53 34.41
C ALA A 202 26.91 34.54 34.62
N ALA A 203 26.24 33.81 35.51
CA ALA A 203 26.57 33.00 36.68
C ALA A 203 25.34 32.08 36.96
N ALA A 204 25.50 30.77 37.21
CA ALA A 204 25.51 30.12 38.53
C ALA A 204 24.11 29.65 39.06
N PRO A 205 24.07 28.62 39.94
CA PRO A 205 23.04 27.56 39.97
C PRO A 205 22.14 27.60 41.22
N VAL A 206 21.10 26.76 41.26
CA VAL A 206 20.46 26.33 42.51
C VAL A 206 20.18 24.83 42.45
N ALA A 207 20.51 24.13 43.53
CA ALA A 207 20.45 22.68 43.68
C ALA A 207 19.63 22.27 44.92
N VAL A 208 19.13 21.02 44.87
CA VAL A 208 18.70 20.05 45.94
C VAL A 208 17.51 20.41 46.88
N PRO A 209 16.84 19.45 47.59
CA PRO A 209 17.03 17.98 47.65
C PRO A 209 15.81 17.03 47.69
N ALA A 210 16.12 15.77 47.34
CA ALA A 210 15.72 14.43 47.85
C ALA A 210 14.37 14.14 48.54
N ALA A 211 13.71 13.06 48.10
CA ALA A 211 13.20 11.97 48.97
C ALA A 211 12.80 10.72 48.15
N ALA A 212 13.32 9.54 48.53
CA ALA A 212 12.78 8.21 48.21
C ALA A 212 11.72 7.82 49.27
N PRO A 213 10.83 6.80 49.11
CA PRO A 213 11.29 5.41 49.29
C PRO A 213 10.43 4.25 48.65
N VAL A 214 11.03 3.05 48.69
CA VAL A 214 10.52 1.64 48.69
C VAL A 214 9.76 1.00 47.50
N ARG A 215 10.34 -0.15 47.12
CA ARG A 215 9.97 -1.25 46.19
C ARG A 215 8.93 -2.23 46.80
N PRO A 216 8.10 -2.89 45.99
CA PRO A 216 7.67 -4.27 46.26
C PRO A 216 8.25 -5.28 45.26
N ALA A 217 8.32 -6.52 45.73
CA ALA A 217 9.16 -7.60 45.27
C ALA A 217 8.77 -8.22 43.91
N ALA A 218 9.81 -8.69 43.22
CA ALA A 218 9.74 -9.54 42.05
C ALA A 218 9.14 -10.91 42.40
N VAL A 219 8.18 -11.36 41.61
CA VAL A 219 7.74 -12.75 41.58
C VAL A 219 8.58 -13.48 40.54
N ALA A 220 9.50 -14.34 41.01
CA ALA A 220 10.26 -15.24 40.16
C ALA A 220 9.34 -16.34 39.58
N ARG A 221 9.40 -16.53 38.26
CA ARG A 221 8.93 -17.73 37.54
C ARG A 221 10.05 -18.25 36.63
N PRO A 222 10.03 -19.55 36.30
CA PRO A 222 11.22 -20.37 36.26
C PRO A 222 12.04 -20.13 34.99
N VAL A 223 13.36 -20.26 35.15
CA VAL A 223 14.33 -20.44 34.07
C VAL A 223 13.88 -21.58 33.17
N ALA A 224 13.38 -21.25 31.99
CA ALA A 224 13.28 -22.17 30.87
C ALA A 224 14.67 -22.27 30.23
N ALA A 225 15.00 -23.48 29.81
CA ALA A 225 16.31 -23.97 29.44
C ALA A 225 17.10 -23.08 28.47
N SER A 226 18.41 -23.05 28.71
CA SER A 226 19.44 -22.60 27.76
C SER A 226 19.22 -23.24 26.39
N PRO A 227 19.08 -22.46 25.30
CA PRO A 227 19.23 -23.00 23.96
C PRO A 227 20.69 -23.43 23.76
N ALA A 228 20.86 -24.49 22.96
CA ALA A 228 22.11 -25.12 22.57
C ALA A 228 23.19 -24.11 22.09
N PRO A 229 24.49 -24.48 22.13
CA PRO A 229 25.57 -23.54 21.85
C PRO A 229 25.47 -23.01 20.42
N ALA A 230 25.28 -21.69 20.28
CA ALA A 230 25.45 -21.00 19.02
C ALA A 230 26.91 -21.17 18.56
N PRO A 231 27.17 -21.62 17.32
CA PRO A 231 28.52 -21.69 16.80
C PRO A 231 29.16 -20.29 16.80
N PRO A 232 30.45 -20.17 17.14
CA PRO A 232 31.11 -18.87 17.23
C PRO A 232 31.16 -18.21 15.85
N ALA A 233 30.45 -17.08 15.74
CA ALA A 233 30.44 -16.07 14.68
C ALA A 233 31.70 -15.93 13.82
N ALA A 234 32.87 -16.06 14.46
CA ALA A 234 34.13 -15.53 13.96
C ALA A 234 34.82 -16.45 12.94
N ARG A 235 34.32 -17.66 12.72
CA ARG A 235 34.91 -18.65 11.79
C ARG A 235 33.86 -19.38 10.97
N ALA A 236 32.79 -18.73 10.55
CA ALA A 236 31.79 -19.36 9.72
C ALA A 236 31.43 -18.49 8.51
N ASN A 237 31.48 -19.09 7.31
CA ASN A 237 30.96 -18.47 6.10
C ASN A 237 29.46 -18.71 6.08
N TRP A 238 28.69 -17.67 6.35
CA TRP A 238 27.23 -17.73 6.39
C TRP A 238 26.65 -17.54 4.99
N ARG A 239 25.57 -18.25 4.70
CA ARG A 239 24.84 -18.17 3.43
C ARG A 239 23.35 -18.37 3.65
N VAL A 240 22.56 -17.75 2.79
CA VAL A 240 21.12 -17.93 2.75
C VAL A 240 20.77 -18.74 1.50
N GLU A 241 20.07 -19.84 1.69
CA GLU A 241 19.68 -20.77 0.62
C GLU A 241 18.16 -20.76 0.42
N LEU A 242 17.73 -20.74 -0.83
CA LEU A 242 16.34 -20.85 -1.21
C LEU A 242 16.00 -22.32 -1.52
N ALA A 243 14.71 -22.64 -1.50
CA ALA A 243 14.24 -23.99 -1.83
C ALA A 243 14.58 -24.44 -3.28
N ASP A 244 14.87 -23.50 -4.18
CA ASP A 244 15.29 -23.76 -5.56
C ASP A 244 16.79 -24.07 -5.70
N GLY A 245 17.55 -24.05 -4.59
CA GLY A 245 19.00 -24.29 -4.55
C GLY A 245 19.85 -23.04 -4.77
N THR A 246 19.24 -21.88 -5.02
CA THR A 246 19.97 -20.60 -5.09
C THR A 246 20.52 -20.25 -3.71
N ALA A 247 21.80 -19.88 -3.65
CA ALA A 247 22.44 -19.50 -2.41
C ALA A 247 23.15 -18.15 -2.52
N PHE A 248 23.07 -17.35 -1.46
CA PHE A 248 23.67 -16.04 -1.36
C PHE A 248 24.56 -15.95 -0.12
N ASP A 249 25.82 -15.57 -0.30
CA ASP A 249 26.77 -15.43 0.80
C ASP A 249 26.49 -14.15 1.62
N LEU A 250 26.52 -14.29 2.95
CA LEU A 250 26.38 -13.19 3.90
C LEU A 250 27.78 -12.65 4.25
N ALA A 251 28.22 -11.66 3.48
CA ALA A 251 29.56 -11.07 3.58
C ALA A 251 29.62 -9.85 4.54
N ALA A 252 28.46 -9.30 4.92
CA ALA A 252 28.36 -8.16 5.84
C ALA A 252 27.56 -8.52 7.10
N PRO A 253 27.78 -7.85 8.24
CA PRO A 253 26.99 -8.08 9.46
C PRO A 253 25.57 -7.53 9.37
N ARG A 254 25.25 -6.70 8.35
CA ARG A 254 23.90 -6.17 8.11
C ARG A 254 23.57 -6.36 6.64
N ILE A 255 22.45 -7.01 6.36
CA ILE A 255 21.98 -7.33 5.03
C ILE A 255 20.52 -6.91 4.90
N VAL A 256 20.19 -6.33 3.75
CA VAL A 256 18.82 -6.03 3.37
C VAL A 256 18.33 -7.03 2.32
N LEU A 257 17.17 -7.63 2.59
CA LEU A 257 16.54 -8.69 1.81
C LEU A 257 15.24 -8.18 1.17
N GLY A 258 14.99 -8.59 -0.07
CA GLY A 258 13.75 -8.30 -0.78
C GLY A 258 13.88 -8.52 -2.28
N ARG A 259 12.84 -8.22 -3.06
CA ARG A 259 12.88 -8.39 -4.53
C ARG A 259 13.72 -7.33 -5.26
N ASN A 260 13.87 -6.15 -4.66
CA ASN A 260 14.73 -5.06 -5.15
C ASN A 260 15.13 -4.18 -3.96
N PRO A 261 16.04 -4.66 -3.11
CA PRO A 261 16.30 -4.07 -1.82
C PRO A 261 17.13 -2.79 -1.94
N GLU A 262 16.73 -1.79 -1.17
CA GLU A 262 17.41 -0.52 -1.02
C GLU A 262 17.98 -0.44 0.41
N PRO A 263 19.30 -0.40 0.59
CA PRO A 263 19.92 -0.35 1.89
C PRO A 263 19.80 1.05 2.46
N ALA A 264 19.66 1.12 3.77
CA ALA A 264 19.60 2.38 4.48
C ALA A 264 20.99 3.02 4.66
N THR A 265 22.04 2.20 4.65
CA THR A 265 23.43 2.63 4.86
C THR A 265 24.36 2.01 3.81
N PRO A 266 25.49 2.65 3.45
CA PRO A 266 26.46 2.09 2.51
C PRO A 266 27.03 0.73 2.93
N ASP A 267 27.09 0.46 4.24
CA ASP A 267 27.65 -0.76 4.82
C ASP A 267 26.66 -1.94 4.88
N GLU A 268 25.42 -1.76 4.41
CA GLU A 268 24.43 -2.83 4.30
C GLU A 268 24.58 -3.58 2.97
N GLN A 269 24.85 -4.88 3.05
CA GLN A 269 24.85 -5.74 1.87
C GLN A 269 23.41 -5.86 1.32
N ARG A 270 23.28 -5.76 -0.01
CA ARG A 270 22.00 -5.95 -0.70
C ARG A 270 21.92 -7.36 -1.26
N ILE A 271 20.85 -8.09 -0.94
CA ILE A 271 20.56 -9.40 -1.56
C ILE A 271 19.16 -9.36 -2.17
N ALA A 272 19.11 -9.27 -3.50
CA ALA A 272 17.89 -9.36 -4.27
C ALA A 272 17.47 -10.82 -4.41
N LEU A 273 16.37 -11.17 -3.74
CA LEU A 273 15.83 -12.53 -3.75
C LEU A 273 14.89 -12.71 -4.95
N PRO A 274 15.03 -13.79 -5.75
CA PRO A 274 14.09 -14.09 -6.82
C PRO A 274 12.71 -14.40 -6.23
N ASP A 275 11.70 -13.65 -6.65
CA ASP A 275 10.34 -13.77 -6.12
C ASP A 275 9.36 -14.28 -7.19
N HIS A 276 9.27 -15.60 -7.32
CA HIS A 276 8.29 -16.23 -8.21
C HIS A 276 6.85 -16.14 -7.68
N THR A 277 6.67 -15.88 -6.39
CA THR A 277 5.37 -15.82 -5.72
C THR A 277 4.76 -14.41 -5.71
N ARG A 278 5.55 -13.39 -6.06
CA ARG A 278 5.21 -11.96 -5.98
C ARG A 278 4.81 -11.52 -4.56
N THR A 279 5.30 -12.21 -3.53
CA THR A 279 5.00 -11.93 -2.11
C THR A 279 6.11 -11.18 -1.37
N LEU A 280 7.27 -10.97 -2.00
CA LEU A 280 8.35 -10.17 -1.43
C LEU A 280 8.16 -8.67 -1.73
N SER A 281 8.44 -7.86 -0.71
CA SER A 281 8.50 -6.40 -0.84
C SER A 281 9.82 -6.01 -1.52
N LYS A 282 9.90 -4.78 -2.06
CA LYS A 282 11.16 -4.24 -2.62
C LYS A 282 12.29 -4.37 -1.60
N THR A 283 12.08 -3.76 -0.45
CA THR A 283 12.83 -3.95 0.80
C THR A 283 11.89 -4.61 1.79
N HIS A 284 12.13 -5.87 2.14
CA HIS A 284 11.17 -6.68 2.91
C HIS A 284 11.63 -6.89 4.36
N ALA A 285 12.87 -7.32 4.54
CA ALA A 285 13.42 -7.54 5.87
C ALA A 285 14.90 -7.19 5.92
N ARG A 286 15.39 -6.92 7.13
CA ARG A 286 16.81 -6.75 7.43
C ARG A 286 17.29 -7.93 8.26
N LEU A 287 18.40 -8.51 7.84
CA LEU A 287 19.12 -9.52 8.58
C LEU A 287 20.35 -8.87 9.20
N ALA A 288 20.51 -8.96 10.53
CA ALA A 288 21.63 -8.38 11.25
C ALA A 288 22.26 -9.40 12.17
N TYR A 289 23.59 -9.50 12.13
CA TYR A 289 24.34 -10.33 13.05
C TYR A 289 24.61 -9.54 14.34
N THR A 290 24.04 -9.96 15.46
CA THR A 290 24.15 -9.25 16.74
C THR A 290 24.12 -10.26 17.89
N ASP A 291 24.97 -10.07 18.91
CA ASP A 291 25.07 -10.95 20.08
C ASP A 291 25.34 -12.44 19.73
N GLY A 292 26.07 -12.71 18.65
CA GLY A 292 26.40 -14.07 18.24
C GLY A 292 25.28 -14.82 17.49
N ALA A 293 24.19 -14.14 17.14
CA ALA A 293 23.09 -14.71 16.38
C ALA A 293 22.63 -13.80 15.24
N TRP A 294 22.09 -14.41 14.18
CA TRP A 294 21.38 -13.68 13.14
C TRP A 294 19.99 -13.29 13.63
N ARG A 295 19.64 -12.01 13.49
CA ARG A 295 18.32 -11.49 13.83
C ARG A 295 17.67 -10.91 12.58
N LEU A 296 16.40 -11.27 12.38
CA LEU A 296 15.56 -10.77 11.31
C LEU A 296 14.65 -9.68 11.87
N VAL A 297 14.61 -8.55 11.17
CA VAL A 297 13.67 -7.45 11.42
C VAL A 297 12.83 -7.27 10.19
N ASP A 298 11.51 -7.41 10.32
CA ASP A 298 10.58 -7.08 9.26
C ASP A 298 10.54 -5.56 9.06
N LEU A 299 10.78 -5.09 7.82
CA LEU A 299 10.82 -3.67 7.48
C LEU A 299 9.46 -3.15 7.00
N ALA A 300 8.40 -3.50 7.73
CA ALA A 300 7.00 -3.23 7.38
C ALA A 300 6.62 -3.83 6.02
N SER A 301 6.92 -5.13 5.87
CA SER A 301 6.57 -5.86 4.66
C SER A 301 5.06 -6.07 4.51
N THR A 302 4.57 -6.24 3.28
CA THR A 302 3.13 -6.39 3.01
C THR A 302 2.60 -7.77 3.38
N ASN A 303 3.41 -8.82 3.24
CA ASN A 303 3.01 -10.21 3.46
C ASN A 303 3.57 -10.80 4.76
N GLY A 304 4.29 -10.00 5.54
CA GLY A 304 4.90 -10.39 6.81
C GLY A 304 6.15 -11.26 6.65
N SER A 305 6.89 -11.36 7.76
CA SER A 305 8.03 -12.25 7.91
C SER A 305 7.72 -13.27 9.02
N ARG A 306 8.15 -14.51 8.83
CA ARG A 306 7.99 -15.59 9.82
C ARG A 306 9.34 -16.24 10.09
N VAL A 307 9.68 -16.53 11.33
CA VAL A 307 10.86 -17.34 11.68
C VAL A 307 10.41 -18.66 12.27
N VAL A 308 11.16 -19.73 11.99
CA VAL A 308 10.94 -21.03 12.64
C VAL A 308 11.92 -21.12 13.79
N ASP A 309 11.42 -21.28 15.01
CA ASP A 309 12.26 -21.44 16.20
C ASP A 309 12.87 -22.85 16.28
N ALA A 310 13.75 -23.06 17.25
CA ALA A 310 14.41 -24.36 17.47
C ALA A 310 13.44 -25.49 17.87
N SER A 311 12.20 -25.18 18.28
CA SER A 311 11.15 -26.14 18.59
C SER A 311 10.30 -26.52 17.35
N GLY A 312 10.55 -25.87 16.21
CA GLY A 312 9.77 -26.01 14.99
C GLY A 312 8.50 -25.16 14.97
N SER A 313 8.29 -24.30 15.97
CA SER A 313 7.15 -23.39 16.01
C SER A 313 7.39 -22.20 15.09
N VAL A 314 6.36 -21.79 14.35
CA VAL A 314 6.41 -20.64 13.45
C VAL A 314 6.03 -19.39 14.24
N LEU A 315 6.98 -18.47 14.38
CA LEU A 315 6.77 -17.15 14.97
C LEU A 315 6.59 -16.12 13.86
N GLU A 316 5.45 -15.44 13.86
CA GLU A 316 5.19 -14.30 12.97
C GLU A 316 5.78 -13.03 13.59
N LEU A 317 6.60 -12.32 12.82
CA LEU A 317 7.31 -11.12 13.31
C LEU A 317 6.39 -9.92 13.25
N GLN A 318 6.37 -9.12 14.32
CA GLN A 318 5.83 -7.77 14.26
C GLN A 318 6.82 -6.86 13.52
N PRO A 319 6.34 -5.96 12.63
CA PRO A 319 7.19 -4.99 11.95
C PRO A 319 8.08 -4.20 12.93
N GLY A 320 9.37 -4.13 12.63
CA GLY A 320 10.36 -3.44 13.46
C GLY A 320 10.85 -4.21 14.69
N GLU A 321 10.22 -5.32 15.07
CA GLU A 321 10.66 -6.15 16.19
C GLU A 321 11.70 -7.20 15.72
N PRO A 322 12.92 -7.23 16.30
CA PRO A 322 13.94 -8.21 15.93
C PRO A 322 13.63 -9.58 16.53
N ALA A 323 13.58 -10.62 15.69
CA ALA A 323 13.51 -12.01 16.11
C ALA A 323 14.78 -12.78 15.73
N VAL A 324 15.20 -13.72 16.59
CA VAL A 324 16.36 -14.58 16.33
C VAL A 324 15.99 -15.58 15.22
N VAL A 325 16.86 -15.69 14.23
CA VAL A 325 16.69 -16.62 13.10
C VAL A 325 17.30 -17.96 13.48
N GLY A 326 16.48 -19.01 13.40
CA GLY A 326 16.94 -20.40 13.49
C GLY A 326 17.52 -20.88 12.16
N GLU A 327 17.26 -22.14 11.80
CA GLU A 327 17.68 -22.68 10.50
C GLU A 327 16.82 -22.17 9.33
N ARG A 328 15.55 -21.85 9.58
CA ARG A 328 14.58 -21.50 8.53
C ARG A 328 13.78 -20.26 8.89
N PHE A 329 13.50 -19.46 7.88
CA PHE A 329 12.64 -18.30 7.97
C PHE A 329 11.93 -18.10 6.64
N ARG A 330 10.79 -17.40 6.67
CA ARG A 330 9.99 -17.11 5.49
C ARG A 330 9.76 -15.61 5.40
N LEU A 331 9.90 -15.09 4.18
CA LEU A 331 9.60 -13.71 3.84
C LEU A 331 8.42 -13.75 2.86
N GLY A 332 7.24 -13.33 3.28
CA GLY A 332 5.99 -13.68 2.59
C GLY A 332 5.87 -15.20 2.44
N GLU A 333 5.80 -15.69 1.20
CA GLU A 333 5.74 -17.11 0.87
C GLU A 333 7.10 -17.74 0.56
N VAL A 334 8.15 -16.93 0.40
CA VAL A 334 9.50 -17.40 0.06
C VAL A 334 10.15 -17.99 1.31
N GLU A 335 10.43 -19.29 1.29
CA GLU A 335 11.18 -19.97 2.34
C GLU A 335 12.68 -19.87 2.09
N LEU A 336 13.40 -19.48 3.14
CA LEU A 336 14.85 -19.35 3.16
C LEU A 336 15.43 -20.16 4.30
N ARG A 337 16.62 -20.69 4.07
CA ARG A 337 17.41 -21.42 5.06
C ARG A 337 18.71 -20.70 5.31
N LEU A 338 19.06 -20.58 6.59
CA LEU A 338 20.34 -20.05 7.01
C LEU A 338 21.31 -21.22 7.17
N ALA A 339 22.34 -21.25 6.34
CA ALA A 339 23.39 -22.25 6.38
C ALA A 339 24.74 -21.60 6.68
N TYR A 340 25.66 -22.38 7.22
CA TYR A 340 27.01 -21.93 7.50
C TYR A 340 28.02 -23.05 7.27
N GLU A 341 29.21 -22.68 6.81
CA GLU A 341 30.35 -23.56 6.71
C GLU A 341 31.43 -23.13 7.70
N LEU A 342 31.93 -24.05 8.52
CA LEU A 342 32.99 -23.77 9.47
C LEU A 342 34.30 -23.58 8.72
N VAL A 343 34.95 -22.44 8.94
CA VAL A 343 36.31 -22.17 8.49
C VAL A 343 37.26 -22.95 9.41
N PRO A 344 38.14 -23.80 8.86
CA PRO A 344 39.01 -24.70 9.61
C PRO A 344 39.98 -24.02 10.60
#